data_AF-A0A832X3V6-F1
#
_entry.id   AF-A0A832X3V6-F1
#
_cell.length_a   1.000
_cell.length_b   1.000
_cell.length_c   1.000
_cell.angle_alpha   90.00
_cell.angle_beta   90.00
_cell.angle_gamma   90.00
#
_symmetry.space_group_name_H-M   'P 1'
#
loop_
_entity.id
_entity.type
_entity.pdbx_description
1 polymer ?
#
loop_
_entity_poly.entity_id
_entity_poly.type
_entity_poly.pdbx_seq_one_letter_code
_entity_poly.pdbx_strand_id
1 'polypeptide(L)' 'MRLLLIHSDYIEYEAKKKTKMAEECSVLSDREDEALTAFCAVESIDEEDL' A
#
# COMPACT_ATOMS: atom_id res chain seq x y z
N MET A 1 9.04 8.73 -7.54
CA MET A 1 7.88 8.27 -6.76
C MET A 1 6.63 9.00 -7.25
N ARG A 2 5.50 8.30 -7.34
CA ARG A 2 4.18 8.89 -7.64
C ARG A 2 3.15 8.49 -6.61
N LEU A 3 2.28 9.43 -6.23
CA LEU A 3 1.25 9.24 -5.22
C LEU A 3 -0.16 9.52 -5.78
N LEU A 4 -1.14 8.74 -5.34
CA LEU A 4 -2.56 9.05 -5.42
C LEU A 4 -3.13 9.05 -4.00
N LEU A 5 -3.64 10.20 -3.58
CA LEU A 5 -4.17 10.42 -2.24
C LEU A 5 -5.68 10.56 -2.31
N ILE A 6 -6.41 9.72 -1.57
CA ILE A 6 -7.87 9.71 -1.54
C ILE A 6 -8.32 9.86 -0.09
N HIS A 7 -9.10 10.90 0.20
CA HIS A 7 -9.84 10.98 1.45
C HIS A 7 -11.01 9.98 1.37
N SER A 8 -10.97 8.94 2.20
CA SER A 8 -11.86 7.79 2.12
C SER A 8 -12.65 7.66 3.42
N ASP A 9 -13.97 7.48 3.29
CA ASP A 9 -14.83 7.16 4.43
C ASP A 9 -14.34 5.88 5.13
N TYR A 10 -13.88 4.89 4.34
CA TYR A 10 -13.12 3.75 4.82
C TYR A 10 -12.26 3.14 3.71
N ILE A 11 -11.24 2.38 4.11
CA ILE A 11 -10.45 1.51 3.23
C ILE A 11 -10.34 0.12 3.87
N GLU A 12 -10.60 -0.91 3.08
CA GLU A 12 -10.54 -2.31 3.51
C GLU A 12 -9.75 -3.13 2.48
N TYR A 13 -8.94 -4.07 2.96
CA TYR A 13 -8.22 -4.99 2.08
C TYR A 13 -8.16 -6.41 2.62
N GLU A 14 -7.97 -7.36 1.70
CA GLU A 14 -7.68 -8.76 2.02
C GLU A 14 -6.68 -9.30 0.97
N ALA A 15 -5.52 -9.75 1.44
CA ALA A 15 -4.48 -10.33 0.61
C ALA A 15 -4.93 -11.70 0.06
N LYS A 16 -4.93 -11.84 -1.27
CA LYS A 16 -5.42 -13.05 -1.94
C LYS A 16 -4.32 -14.04 -2.30
N LYS A 17 -3.46 -13.69 -3.26
CA LYS A 17 -2.42 -14.60 -3.78
C LYS A 17 -1.03 -14.00 -3.54
N LYS A 18 -0.15 -14.76 -2.87
CA LYS A 18 1.25 -14.38 -2.68
C LYS A 18 1.99 -14.33 -4.01
N THR A 19 2.81 -13.30 -4.20
CA THR A 19 3.80 -13.21 -5.27
C THR A 19 5.14 -13.78 -4.79
N LYS A 20 6.12 -13.89 -5.69
CA LYS A 20 7.48 -14.34 -5.31
C LYS A 20 8.23 -13.34 -4.42
N MET A 21 7.80 -12.07 -4.41
CA MET A 21 8.39 -10.97 -3.65
C MET A 21 7.50 -10.56 -2.47
N ALA A 22 6.51 -11.40 -2.11
CA ALA A 22 5.62 -11.11 -1.01
C ALA A 22 6.40 -11.09 0.31
N GLU A 23 6.18 -10.06 1.11
CA GLU A 23 6.70 -9.96 2.47
C GLU A 23 6.07 -11.04 3.38
N GLU A 24 6.83 -11.52 4.35
CA GLU A 24 6.28 -12.33 5.43
C GLU A 24 5.62 -11.42 6.47
N CYS A 25 4.29 -11.44 6.52
CA CYS A 25 3.49 -10.60 7.39
C CYS A 25 2.39 -11.42 8.08
N SER A 26 2.04 -11.04 9.31
CA SER A 26 0.96 -11.65 10.10
C SER A 26 -0.42 -11.06 9.79
N VAL A 27 -0.50 -9.83 9.25
CA VAL A 27 -1.75 -9.14 8.94
C VAL A 27 -2.05 -9.27 7.45
N LEU A 28 -3.03 -10.11 7.13
CA LEU A 28 -3.44 -10.40 5.74
C LEU A 28 -4.75 -9.70 5.35
N SER A 29 -5.45 -9.08 6.29
CA SER A 29 -6.67 -8.32 6.05
C SER A 29 -6.84 -7.29 7.14
N ASP A 30 -7.29 -6.10 6.78
CA ASP A 30 -7.56 -5.02 7.73
C ASP A 30 -8.54 -4.00 7.15
N ARG A 31 -9.06 -3.13 8.01
CA ARG A 31 -9.96 -2.03 7.65
C ARG A 31 -9.72 -0.81 8.53
N GLU A 32 -9.68 0.36 7.92
CA GLU A 32 -9.58 1.65 8.60
C GLU A 32 -10.71 2.59 8.17
N ASP A 33 -11.29 3.33 9.11
CA ASP A 33 -12.34 4.33 8.89
C ASP A 33 -11.76 5.77 8.89
N GLU A 34 -12.37 6.68 8.13
CA GLU A 34 -12.02 8.11 8.04
C GLU A 34 -10.52 8.35 7.77
N ALA A 35 -9.99 7.71 6.71
CA ALA A 35 -8.57 7.63 6.44
C ALA A 35 -8.16 8.38 5.15
N LEU A 36 -6.91 8.84 5.11
CA LEU A 36 -6.26 9.26 3.87
C LEU A 36 -5.57 8.05 3.23
N THR A 37 -6.22 7.43 2.25
CA THR A 37 -5.65 6.31 1.50
C THR A 37 -4.55 6.82 0.58
N ALA A 38 -3.32 6.34 0.79
CA ALA A 38 -2.15 6.70 -0.01
C ALA A 38 -1.69 5.52 -0.87
N PHE A 39 -1.96 5.59 -2.18
CA PHE A 39 -1.38 4.66 -3.15
C PHE A 39 -0.03 5.18 -3.62
N CYS A 40 1.02 4.40 -3.40
CA CYS A 40 2.40 4.80 -3.67
C CYS A 40 3.04 3.90 -4.73
N ALA A 41 3.65 4.51 -5.75
CA ALA A 41 4.53 3.83 -6.70
C ALA A 41 5.96 4.37 -6.53
N VAL A 42 6.86 3.52 -6.02
CA VAL A 42 8.30 3.79 -5.97
C VAL A 42 8.88 3.53 -7.36
N GLU A 43 9.64 4.48 -7.88
CA GLU A 43 10.24 4.47 -9.22
C GLU A 43 11.76 4.33 -9.12
N SER A 44 12.43 3.88 -10.19
CA SER A 44 13.87 3.62 -10.18
C SER A 44 14.73 4.85 -9.84
N ILE A 45 14.26 6.06 -10.17
CA ILE A 45 14.95 7.32 -9.81
C ILE A 45 15.00 7.54 -8.29
N ASP A 46 14.08 6.92 -7.54
CA ASP A 46 14.05 7.03 -6.07
C ASP A 46 15.17 6.19 -5.42
N GLU A 47 15.86 5.33 -6.17
CA GLU A 47 17.00 4.55 -5.67
C GLU A 47 18.30 5.38 -5.58
N GLU A 48 18.38 6.51 -6.29
CA GLU A 48 19.62 7.29 -6.44
C GLU A 48 19.97 8.15 -5.20
N ASP A 49 19.00 8.38 -4.29
CA ASP A 49 19.14 9.22 -3.08
C ASP A 49 19.03 8.39 -1.77
N LEU A 50 19.42 7.11 -1.82
CA LEU A 50 19.43 6.17 -0.69
C LEU A 50 20.64 6.31 0.24
#